data_AF-A0A1Z4MSG7-F1
#
_entry.id   AF-A0A1Z4MSG7-F1
#
_cell.length_a   1.000
_cell.length_b   1.000
_cell.length_c   1.000
_cell.angle_alpha   90.00
_cell.angle_beta   90.00
_cell.angle_gamma   90.00
#
_symmetry.space_group_name_H-M   'P 1'
#
loop_
_entity.id
_entity.type
_entity.pdbx_description
1 polymer ?
#
loop_
_entity_poly.entity_id
_entity_poly.type
_entity_poly.pdbx_seq_one_letter_code
_entity_poly.pdbx_strand_id
1 'polypeptide(L)'
;MFDEIIQQARQTEYDFRQTANPDDPLGHLFNEWFDYYKLKWAIAHVLKPATILEIGVRYGYSSAAFLHGNPSAKYVGIDLDTDSYGGIKGAINWAKTITQQFHTEYMIADTQVMNRLPGDLYDLIHVDGQQDGNGSFHDLELAIKQSRYVLVDGYLWTRQNFMAVSDFLFTNSDLLDWYGVIPGYAGDLLIKVSPNYLNQFHQNINIQVTSSTDIRNTYTKEYYTEDCGGFDAYKIYQGKKLEDSRLRAVATIASLKKSGKVLDIACGRGELTYHFAKQGFQVTAIDYAQSAIDLAQKCFIDEENLKNNVDFLCENICDLSFPKAYDLAVASDVIEHLSVAEVELLYSKISQAINPDGLFVIHTFPNLWYYQYEYKRKRRIAASVGAYLPVQPRTRYEMLMHINEQSPRVLKKQLARHFEYVLVWFGEPTHPGGSLVNKYSIQELRSATSLFAIAAHQPINQSELKQRLQMQPLPYQVAEKLKLVVKDFPQNLVIGSDFEVSIELINHSQFIFNSFLPNPVHLSYHWMNEPGTNNIIFDGERTAIFPPLNPIAQNSYKVKIKIPQENGNYLLRLTLVQENVRWFDQEPINLKQDIPITINLKAD
;
A
#
# COMPACT_ATOMS: atom_id res chain seq x y z
N MET A 1 25.28 19.48 -19.11
CA MET A 1 25.94 18.95 -17.89
C MET A 1 26.58 17.59 -18.14
N PHE A 2 25.82 16.51 -18.40
CA PHE A 2 26.42 15.18 -18.65
C PHE A 2 27.44 15.16 -19.79
N ASP A 3 27.10 15.73 -20.95
CA ASP A 3 28.03 15.83 -22.08
C ASP A 3 29.30 16.63 -21.75
N GLU A 4 29.15 17.68 -20.95
CA GLU A 4 30.26 18.51 -20.49
C GLU A 4 31.17 17.73 -19.54
N ILE A 5 30.62 16.96 -18.60
CA ILE A 5 31.39 16.07 -17.72
C ILE A 5 32.17 15.04 -18.55
N ILE A 6 31.51 14.38 -19.51
CA ILE A 6 32.14 13.38 -20.39
C ILE A 6 33.24 14.03 -21.24
N GLN A 7 33.01 15.24 -21.76
CA GLN A 7 34.00 15.98 -22.53
C GLN A 7 35.22 16.36 -21.68
N GLN A 8 35.00 16.90 -20.48
CA GLN A 8 36.09 17.26 -19.56
C GLN A 8 36.88 16.02 -19.09
N ALA A 9 36.21 14.90 -18.83
CA ALA A 9 36.87 13.64 -18.50
C ALA A 9 37.80 13.14 -19.62
N ARG A 10 37.43 13.37 -20.89
CA ARG A 10 38.29 13.03 -22.04
C ARG A 10 39.49 13.96 -22.18
N GLN A 11 39.31 15.25 -21.85
CA GLN A 11 40.32 16.30 -22.06
C GLN A 11 41.31 16.47 -20.90
N THR A 12 40.96 16.04 -19.68
CA THR A 12 41.83 16.21 -18.53
C THR A 12 43.08 15.33 -18.62
N GLU A 13 44.19 15.83 -18.07
CA GLU A 13 45.45 15.11 -17.87
C GLU A 13 45.56 14.52 -16.45
N TYR A 14 44.48 14.58 -15.66
CA TYR A 14 44.47 14.03 -14.31
C TYR A 14 44.76 12.53 -14.33
N ASP A 15 45.72 12.10 -13.51
CA ASP A 15 46.14 10.71 -13.38
C ASP A 15 46.30 10.32 -11.90
N PHE A 16 45.33 9.59 -11.38
CA PHE A 16 45.32 9.15 -9.98
C PHE A 16 46.51 8.24 -9.63
N ARG A 17 47.11 7.56 -10.62
CA ARG A 17 48.22 6.62 -10.41
C ARG A 17 49.46 7.30 -9.85
N GLN A 18 49.59 8.61 -10.05
CA GLN A 18 50.69 9.41 -9.47
C GLN A 18 50.64 9.47 -7.94
N THR A 19 49.46 9.28 -7.36
CA THR A 19 49.22 9.29 -5.91
C THR A 19 48.73 7.94 -5.37
N ALA A 20 48.66 6.91 -6.23
CA ALA A 20 48.12 5.62 -5.84
C ALA A 20 49.04 4.90 -4.84
N ASN A 21 48.45 4.12 -3.94
CA ASN A 21 49.22 3.36 -2.96
C ASN A 21 49.93 2.19 -3.69
N PRO A 22 51.26 2.09 -3.61
CA PRO A 22 52.01 1.01 -4.27
C PRO A 22 51.69 -0.38 -3.70
N ASP A 23 51.22 -0.44 -2.45
CA ASP A 23 50.87 -1.67 -1.72
C ASP A 23 49.37 -2.00 -1.83
N ASP A 24 48.60 -1.28 -2.65
CA ASP A 24 47.19 -1.63 -2.90
C ASP A 24 47.10 -3.00 -3.59
N PRO A 25 46.43 -4.00 -3.01
CA PRO A 25 46.30 -5.33 -3.62
C PRO A 25 45.58 -5.30 -4.97
N LEU A 26 44.82 -4.23 -5.25
CA LEU A 26 44.13 -4.01 -6.52
C LEU A 26 44.94 -3.17 -7.52
N GLY A 27 46.23 -2.93 -7.27
CA GLY A 27 47.12 -2.17 -8.16
C GLY A 27 47.16 -2.67 -9.61
N HIS A 28 46.89 -3.96 -9.83
CA HIS A 28 46.80 -4.55 -11.16
C HIS A 28 45.63 -4.02 -12.01
N LEU A 29 44.59 -3.43 -11.38
CA LEU A 29 43.42 -2.85 -12.06
C LEU A 29 43.58 -1.35 -12.36
N PHE A 30 44.67 -0.71 -11.94
CA PHE A 30 44.78 0.76 -12.02
C PHE A 30 44.69 1.33 -13.44
N ASN A 31 45.09 0.57 -14.46
CA ASN A 31 44.93 0.99 -15.84
C ASN A 31 43.47 0.97 -16.30
N GLU A 32 42.66 0.03 -15.79
CA GLU A 32 41.22 -0.04 -16.07
C GLU A 32 40.46 1.08 -15.36
N TRP A 33 40.95 1.51 -14.19
CA TRP A 33 40.34 2.58 -13.40
C TRP A 33 40.78 3.99 -13.81
N PHE A 34 41.72 4.12 -14.75
CA PHE A 34 42.26 5.41 -15.16
C PHE A 34 41.16 6.37 -15.62
N ASP A 35 40.33 5.96 -16.58
CA ASP A 35 39.22 6.78 -17.07
C ASP A 35 38.13 7.02 -16.01
N TYR A 36 37.95 6.06 -15.09
CA TYR A 36 37.02 6.17 -13.98
C TYR A 36 37.38 7.32 -13.03
N TYR A 37 38.66 7.47 -12.63
CA TYR A 37 39.06 8.59 -11.77
C TYR A 37 39.16 9.94 -12.52
N LYS A 38 39.41 9.93 -13.84
CA LYS A 38 39.24 11.14 -14.67
C LYS A 38 37.81 11.63 -14.67
N LEU A 39 36.85 10.70 -14.65
CA LEU A 39 35.44 11.04 -14.54
C LEU A 39 35.10 11.69 -13.19
N LYS A 40 35.58 11.15 -12.06
CA LYS A 40 35.40 11.78 -10.74
C LYS A 40 35.96 13.21 -10.69
N TRP A 41 37.15 13.41 -11.26
CA TRP A 41 37.76 14.75 -11.43
C TRP A 41 36.84 15.67 -12.23
N ALA A 42 36.34 15.21 -13.38
CA ALA A 42 35.49 15.99 -14.27
C ALA A 42 34.15 16.37 -13.62
N ILE A 43 33.56 15.47 -12.83
CA ILE A 43 32.33 15.74 -12.06
C ILE A 43 32.56 16.93 -11.12
N ALA A 44 33.60 16.91 -10.30
CA ALA A 44 33.92 18.02 -9.41
C ALA A 44 34.28 19.30 -10.18
N HIS A 45 34.98 19.18 -11.31
CA HIS A 45 35.37 20.33 -12.14
C HIS A 45 34.16 21.06 -12.76
N VAL A 46 33.17 20.31 -13.22
CA VAL A 46 31.95 20.85 -13.83
C VAL A 46 30.96 21.33 -12.77
N LEU A 47 30.71 20.53 -11.72
CA LEU A 47 29.75 20.89 -10.67
C LEU A 47 30.26 21.98 -9.72
N LYS A 48 31.59 22.08 -9.56
CA LYS A 48 32.28 23.02 -8.64
C LYS A 48 31.69 23.03 -7.22
N PRO A 49 31.55 21.86 -6.57
CA PRO A 49 30.97 21.78 -5.23
C PRO A 49 31.91 22.46 -4.22
N ALA A 50 31.39 23.37 -3.39
CA ALA A 50 32.19 23.99 -2.32
C ALA A 50 32.35 23.05 -1.12
N THR A 51 31.41 22.13 -0.93
CA THR A 51 31.45 21.09 0.10
C THR A 51 31.20 19.70 -0.49
N ILE A 52 32.06 18.75 -0.15
CA ILE A 52 31.99 17.35 -0.59
C ILE A 52 32.00 16.45 0.64
N LEU A 53 31.11 15.45 0.66
CA LEU A 53 31.23 14.32 1.57
C LEU A 53 31.35 13.02 0.78
N GLU A 54 32.16 12.09 1.24
CA GLU A 54 32.32 10.77 0.65
C GLU A 54 32.10 9.69 1.69
N ILE A 55 31.29 8.69 1.33
CA ILE A 55 31.11 7.43 2.08
C ILE A 55 31.90 6.36 1.34
N GLY A 56 32.81 5.66 2.03
CA GLY A 56 33.65 4.60 1.45
C GLY A 56 34.97 5.10 0.85
N VAL A 57 35.71 5.94 1.58
CA VAL A 57 36.94 6.61 1.11
C VAL A 57 38.05 5.65 0.68
N ARG A 58 38.24 4.55 1.43
CA ARG A 58 39.37 3.61 1.29
C ARG A 58 40.72 4.34 1.21
N TYR A 59 41.47 4.18 0.12
CA TYR A 59 42.78 4.84 -0.09
C TYR A 59 42.68 6.30 -0.53
N GLY A 60 41.47 6.81 -0.79
CA GLY A 60 41.24 8.22 -1.11
C GLY A 60 41.46 8.61 -2.57
N TYR A 61 41.47 7.67 -3.52
CA TYR A 61 41.68 8.00 -4.95
C TYR A 61 40.56 8.89 -5.51
N SER A 62 39.30 8.61 -5.13
CA SER A 62 38.15 9.48 -5.44
C SER A 62 38.29 10.84 -4.75
N SER A 63 38.69 10.85 -3.47
CA SER A 63 38.94 12.10 -2.72
C SER A 63 39.96 13.01 -3.41
N ALA A 64 41.09 12.46 -3.85
CA ALA A 64 42.11 13.20 -4.60
C ALA A 64 41.56 13.68 -5.95
N ALA A 65 40.81 12.85 -6.67
CA ALA A 65 40.24 13.23 -7.96
C ALA A 65 39.28 14.42 -7.83
N PHE A 66 38.36 14.37 -6.88
CA PHE A 66 37.44 15.47 -6.61
C PHE A 66 38.17 16.76 -6.21
N LEU A 67 39.15 16.67 -5.31
CA LEU A 67 39.91 17.82 -4.81
C LEU A 67 40.82 18.43 -5.88
N HIS A 68 41.38 17.63 -6.79
CA HIS A 68 42.08 18.18 -7.95
C HIS A 68 41.12 18.81 -8.98
N GLY A 69 39.88 18.34 -9.06
CA GLY A 69 38.83 18.91 -9.91
C GLY A 69 38.32 20.26 -9.40
N ASN A 70 38.23 20.40 -8.07
CA ASN A 70 37.93 21.66 -7.39
C ASN A 70 38.77 21.83 -6.09
N PRO A 71 39.99 22.40 -6.18
CA PRO A 71 40.91 22.53 -5.03
C PRO A 71 40.40 23.36 -3.86
N SER A 72 39.37 24.19 -4.07
CA SER A 72 38.78 25.04 -3.04
C SER A 72 37.74 24.34 -2.16
N ALA A 73 37.32 23.12 -2.54
CA ALA A 73 36.28 22.39 -1.84
C ALA A 73 36.73 21.98 -0.43
N LYS A 74 35.83 22.09 0.54
CA LYS A 74 35.96 21.40 1.83
C LYS A 74 35.47 19.97 1.66
N TYR A 75 36.27 19.00 2.08
CA TYR A 75 35.98 17.58 1.91
C TYR A 75 35.88 16.85 3.25
N VAL A 76 34.87 15.99 3.41
CA VAL A 76 34.68 15.11 4.55
C VAL A 76 34.62 13.66 4.08
N GLY A 77 35.53 12.81 4.53
CA GLY A 77 35.55 11.39 4.19
C GLY A 77 35.14 10.49 5.35
N ILE A 78 34.23 9.54 5.10
CA ILE A 78 33.79 8.52 6.05
C ILE A 78 34.19 7.15 5.55
N ASP A 79 34.84 6.34 6.39
CA ASP A 79 35.16 4.95 6.08
C ASP A 79 34.93 4.04 7.28
N LEU A 80 34.53 2.79 7.03
CA LEU A 80 34.42 1.79 8.09
C LEU A 80 35.80 1.33 8.62
N ASP A 81 36.85 1.49 7.80
CA ASP A 81 38.25 1.11 8.02
C ASP A 81 38.41 -0.37 8.38
N THR A 82 37.78 -1.24 7.59
CA THR A 82 37.82 -2.70 7.75
C THR A 82 38.10 -3.41 6.44
N ASP A 83 38.51 -4.68 6.52
CA ASP A 83 38.77 -5.53 5.34
C ASP A 83 37.49 -6.13 4.72
N SER A 84 36.34 -5.47 4.90
CA SER A 84 35.03 -5.93 4.43
C SER A 84 34.53 -5.07 3.26
N TYR A 85 33.67 -5.64 2.41
CA TYR A 85 33.07 -4.94 1.26
C TYR A 85 34.07 -4.25 0.31
N GLY A 86 35.30 -4.78 0.21
CA GLY A 86 36.38 -4.20 -0.60
C GLY A 86 37.24 -3.15 0.12
N GLY A 87 36.92 -2.81 1.37
CA GLY A 87 37.73 -1.97 2.24
C GLY A 87 39.06 -2.62 2.63
N ILE A 88 39.98 -1.81 3.15
CA ILE A 88 41.26 -2.25 3.71
C ILE A 88 41.54 -1.45 4.97
N LYS A 89 41.80 -2.15 6.07
CA LYS A 89 42.13 -1.50 7.34
C LYS A 89 43.40 -0.65 7.24
N GLY A 90 43.30 0.60 7.65
CA GLY A 90 44.37 1.60 7.59
C GLY A 90 44.47 2.36 6.26
N ALA A 91 43.67 2.02 5.24
CA ALA A 91 43.70 2.69 3.95
C ALA A 91 43.39 4.19 4.04
N ILE A 92 42.53 4.58 4.99
CA ILE A 92 42.16 5.97 5.24
C ILE A 92 43.36 6.85 5.63
N ASN A 93 44.44 6.27 6.16
CA ASN A 93 45.67 7.03 6.45
C ASN A 93 46.42 7.41 5.18
N TRP A 94 46.34 6.58 4.13
CA TRP A 94 46.86 6.95 2.82
C TRP A 94 46.05 8.10 2.21
N ALA A 95 44.72 8.04 2.32
CA ALA A 95 43.83 9.11 1.88
C ALA A 95 44.23 10.46 2.49
N LYS A 96 44.47 10.50 3.80
CA LYS A 96 44.99 11.69 4.52
C LYS A 96 46.33 12.18 3.97
N THR A 97 47.21 11.27 3.59
CA THR A 97 48.55 11.61 3.09
C THR A 97 48.48 12.26 1.71
N ILE A 98 47.73 11.66 0.78
CA ILE A 98 47.66 12.14 -0.61
C ILE A 98 46.82 13.40 -0.77
N THR A 99 45.99 13.73 0.23
CA THR A 99 45.15 14.93 0.22
C THR A 99 45.59 16.02 1.20
N GLN A 100 46.74 15.86 1.88
CA GLN A 100 47.21 16.75 2.95
C GLN A 100 47.28 18.25 2.59
N GLN A 101 47.40 18.58 1.30
CA GLN A 101 47.47 19.95 0.79
C GLN A 101 46.09 20.62 0.66
N PHE A 102 45.00 19.86 0.82
CA PHE A 102 43.63 20.32 0.67
C PHE A 102 42.92 20.41 2.03
N HIS A 103 41.72 21.00 2.04
CA HIS A 103 40.90 21.11 3.24
C HIS A 103 40.08 19.83 3.45
N THR A 104 40.67 18.83 4.10
CA THR A 104 40.06 17.53 4.35
C THR A 104 39.84 17.22 5.83
N GLU A 105 38.73 16.57 6.14
CA GLU A 105 38.46 15.91 7.42
C GLU A 105 38.10 14.43 7.14
N TYR A 106 38.65 13.49 7.92
CA TYR A 106 38.40 12.06 7.73
C TYR A 106 37.95 11.42 9.05
N MET A 107 36.92 10.60 8.99
CA MET A 107 36.38 9.87 10.13
C MET A 107 36.24 8.38 9.86
N ILE A 108 36.52 7.59 10.89
CA ILE A 108 36.26 6.15 10.90
C ILE A 108 34.91 5.94 11.56
N ALA A 109 33.91 5.53 10.78
CA ALA A 109 32.56 5.30 11.27
C ALA A 109 31.76 4.37 10.35
N ASP A 110 30.77 3.69 10.92
CA ASP A 110 29.84 2.84 10.18
C ASP A 110 28.60 3.63 9.79
N THR A 111 28.43 3.91 8.50
CA THR A 111 27.23 4.61 8.00
C THR A 111 25.97 3.78 8.16
N GLN A 112 26.07 2.45 8.22
CA GLN A 112 24.91 1.54 8.29
C GLN A 112 24.15 1.60 9.64
N VAL A 113 24.72 2.27 10.63
CA VAL A 113 24.08 2.55 11.93
C VAL A 113 23.82 4.04 12.16
N MET A 114 24.09 4.89 11.17
CA MET A 114 23.84 6.32 11.25
C MET A 114 22.39 6.66 10.90
N ASN A 115 21.87 7.70 11.55
CA ASN A 115 20.59 8.31 11.17
C ASN A 115 20.76 9.61 10.39
N ARG A 116 21.98 10.19 10.41
CA ARG A 116 22.35 11.46 9.78
C ARG A 116 23.87 11.47 9.53
N LEU A 117 24.28 12.07 8.43
CA LEU A 117 25.69 12.32 8.10
C LEU A 117 26.22 13.54 8.88
N PRO A 118 27.52 13.63 9.17
CA PRO A 118 28.11 14.80 9.82
C PRO A 118 27.87 16.08 9.00
N GLY A 119 27.91 17.23 9.66
CA GLY A 119 27.68 18.52 9.00
C GLY A 119 26.21 18.80 8.66
N ASP A 120 25.99 19.76 7.76
CA ASP A 120 24.66 20.20 7.35
C ASP A 120 24.35 19.79 5.91
N LEU A 121 24.37 20.75 4.98
CA LEU A 121 24.10 20.53 3.56
C LEU A 121 25.42 20.51 2.78
N TYR A 122 25.60 19.47 1.98
CA TYR A 122 26.71 19.33 1.05
C TYR A 122 26.29 19.70 -0.36
N ASP A 123 27.22 20.25 -1.14
CA ASP A 123 26.98 20.45 -2.56
C ASP A 123 27.05 19.11 -3.31
N LEU A 124 27.94 18.21 -2.90
CA LEU A 124 28.06 16.85 -3.43
C LEU A 124 28.25 15.83 -2.30
N ILE A 125 27.50 14.73 -2.36
CA ILE A 125 27.76 13.53 -1.56
C ILE A 125 28.05 12.37 -2.51
N HIS A 126 29.21 11.74 -2.34
CA HIS A 126 29.61 10.53 -3.04
C HIS A 126 29.32 9.30 -2.19
N VAL A 127 28.50 8.39 -2.72
CA VAL A 127 28.11 7.12 -2.07
C VAL A 127 28.89 5.99 -2.75
N ASP A 128 29.95 5.54 -2.09
CA ASP A 128 30.84 4.46 -2.55
C ASP A 128 31.16 3.48 -1.39
N GLY A 129 30.19 3.31 -0.49
CA GLY A 129 30.28 2.45 0.69
C GLY A 129 29.93 0.99 0.40
N GLN A 130 28.99 0.44 1.17
CA GLN A 130 28.61 -0.97 1.05
C GLN A 130 27.74 -1.21 -0.20
N GLN A 131 28.29 -1.91 -1.19
CA GLN A 131 27.65 -2.17 -2.50
C GLN A 131 26.93 -3.54 -2.58
N ASP A 132 26.02 -3.84 -1.64
CA ASP A 132 25.23 -5.08 -1.61
C ASP A 132 23.71 -4.87 -1.85
N GLY A 133 23.34 -3.71 -2.38
CA GLY A 133 21.98 -3.23 -2.59
C GLY A 133 21.36 -2.62 -1.33
N ASN A 134 21.43 -3.30 -0.17
CA ASN A 134 20.89 -2.76 1.08
C ASN A 134 21.73 -1.58 1.58
N GLY A 135 23.05 -1.73 1.58
CA GLY A 135 23.98 -0.68 2.00
C GLY A 135 23.86 0.55 1.12
N SER A 136 23.83 0.34 -0.21
CA SER A 136 23.65 1.42 -1.18
C SER A 136 22.31 2.14 -1.01
N PHE A 137 21.22 1.42 -0.73
CA PHE A 137 19.92 2.01 -0.45
C PHE A 137 19.97 2.89 0.81
N HIS A 138 20.58 2.39 1.89
CA HIS A 138 20.68 3.10 3.16
C HIS A 138 21.56 4.36 3.05
N ASP A 139 22.74 4.23 2.44
CA ASP A 139 23.63 5.38 2.25
C ASP A 139 22.99 6.45 1.34
N LEU A 140 22.21 6.03 0.34
CA LEU A 140 21.43 6.94 -0.50
C LEU A 140 20.31 7.65 0.28
N GLU A 141 19.60 6.94 1.18
CA GLU A 141 18.61 7.55 2.09
C GLU A 141 19.22 8.62 2.99
N LEU A 142 20.46 8.42 3.44
CA LEU A 142 21.20 9.41 4.21
C LEU A 142 21.63 10.59 3.32
N ALA A 143 22.19 10.31 2.15
CA ALA A 143 22.77 11.31 1.25
C ALA A 143 21.71 12.29 0.70
N ILE A 144 20.53 11.81 0.30
CA ILE A 144 19.46 12.65 -0.26
C ILE A 144 18.98 13.73 0.71
N LYS A 145 19.02 13.48 2.02
CA LYS A 145 18.60 14.43 3.06
C LYS A 145 19.58 15.60 3.25
N GLN A 146 20.84 15.43 2.83
CA GLN A 146 21.93 16.34 3.16
C GLN A 146 22.79 16.73 1.94
N SER A 147 22.28 16.56 0.72
CA SER A 147 23.04 16.92 -0.49
C SER A 147 22.22 17.64 -1.55
N ARG A 148 22.87 18.56 -2.28
CA ARG A 148 22.36 19.10 -3.55
C ARG A 148 22.54 18.15 -4.72
N TYR A 149 23.60 17.35 -4.71
CA TYR A 149 23.92 16.33 -5.71
C TYR A 149 24.37 15.06 -5.02
N VAL A 150 23.82 13.91 -5.39
CA VAL A 150 24.32 12.61 -4.91
C VAL A 150 24.93 11.89 -6.08
N LEU A 151 26.19 11.46 -5.95
CA LEU A 151 26.85 10.58 -6.90
C LEU A 151 26.91 9.19 -6.27
N VAL A 152 26.17 8.24 -6.83
CA VAL A 152 26.15 6.85 -6.38
C VAL A 152 27.04 6.03 -7.29
N ASP A 153 28.07 5.43 -6.70
CA ASP A 153 28.97 4.56 -7.44
C ASP A 153 28.42 3.13 -7.55
N GLY A 154 28.87 2.40 -8.57
CA GLY A 154 28.49 1.01 -8.75
C GLY A 154 27.00 0.79 -9.01
N TYR A 155 26.31 1.75 -9.63
CA TYR A 155 24.88 1.63 -9.95
C TYR A 155 24.58 0.42 -10.84
N LEU A 156 25.47 0.12 -11.78
CA LEU A 156 25.38 -1.04 -12.69
C LEU A 156 26.28 -2.21 -12.25
N TRP A 157 26.87 -2.16 -11.05
CA TRP A 157 27.85 -3.15 -10.58
C TRP A 157 27.23 -4.53 -10.35
N THR A 158 26.11 -4.56 -9.62
CA THR A 158 25.35 -5.79 -9.35
C THR A 158 23.88 -5.60 -9.66
N ARG A 159 23.19 -6.72 -9.94
CA ARG A 159 21.74 -6.71 -10.09
C ARG A 159 21.05 -6.18 -8.83
N GLN A 160 21.58 -6.48 -7.65
CA GLN A 160 21.04 -6.05 -6.36
C GLN A 160 21.16 -4.53 -6.17
N ASN A 161 22.33 -3.94 -6.49
CA ASN A 161 22.53 -2.49 -6.47
C ASN A 161 21.58 -1.80 -7.45
N PHE A 162 21.58 -2.27 -8.70
CA PHE A 162 20.72 -1.70 -9.74
C PHE A 162 19.25 -1.68 -9.31
N MET A 163 18.74 -2.82 -8.83
CA MET A 163 17.33 -2.91 -8.40
C MET A 163 17.05 -2.06 -7.17
N ALA A 164 17.91 -2.07 -6.14
CA ALA A 164 17.70 -1.29 -4.92
C ALA A 164 17.74 0.22 -5.16
N VAL A 165 18.72 0.71 -5.91
CA VAL A 165 18.83 2.13 -6.24
C VAL A 165 17.70 2.55 -7.19
N SER A 166 17.33 1.71 -8.18
CA SER A 166 16.19 2.00 -9.07
C SER A 166 14.86 2.11 -8.30
N ASP A 167 14.63 1.20 -7.36
CA ASP A 167 13.45 1.20 -6.48
C ASP A 167 13.37 2.46 -5.61
N PHE A 168 14.53 2.90 -5.08
CA PHE A 168 14.64 4.18 -4.39
C PHE A 168 14.24 5.36 -5.29
N LEU A 169 14.80 5.43 -6.50
CA LEU A 169 14.54 6.53 -7.44
C LEU A 169 13.06 6.60 -7.84
N PHE A 170 12.43 5.44 -8.10
CA PHE A 170 11.02 5.38 -8.47
C PHE A 170 10.12 5.83 -7.31
N THR A 171 10.36 5.27 -6.12
CA THR A 171 9.54 5.53 -4.93
C THR A 171 9.69 6.97 -4.41
N ASN A 172 10.86 7.58 -4.59
CA ASN A 172 11.17 8.92 -4.07
C ASN A 172 11.28 9.97 -5.17
N SER A 173 10.61 9.77 -6.30
CA SER A 173 10.67 10.69 -7.45
C SER A 173 10.25 12.13 -7.09
N ASP A 174 9.39 12.32 -6.08
CA ASP A 174 8.99 13.62 -5.52
C ASP A 174 10.16 14.39 -4.87
N LEU A 175 11.21 13.68 -4.43
CA LEU A 175 12.39 14.26 -3.78
C LEU A 175 13.46 14.72 -4.78
N LEU A 176 13.32 14.32 -6.06
CA LEU A 176 14.35 14.48 -7.06
C LEU A 176 13.95 15.58 -8.05
N ASP A 177 14.93 16.36 -8.50
CA ASP A 177 14.77 17.26 -9.65
C ASP A 177 15.00 16.47 -10.95
N TRP A 178 16.11 15.71 -10.99
CA TRP A 178 16.42 14.76 -12.06
C TRP A 178 17.51 13.78 -11.60
N TYR A 179 17.72 12.70 -12.35
CA TYR A 179 18.88 11.83 -12.20
C TYR A 179 19.33 11.33 -13.58
N GLY A 180 20.58 10.90 -13.69
CA GLY A 180 21.11 10.32 -14.92
C GLY A 180 22.36 9.49 -14.67
N VAL A 181 22.55 8.48 -15.51
CA VAL A 181 23.69 7.55 -15.42
C VAL A 181 24.79 8.04 -16.36
N ILE A 182 26.00 8.20 -15.82
CA ILE A 182 27.20 8.41 -16.62
C ILE A 182 27.79 7.02 -16.92
N PRO A 183 27.89 6.64 -18.20
CA PRO A 183 28.51 5.37 -18.58
C PRO A 183 29.97 5.32 -18.12
N GLY A 184 30.34 4.27 -17.40
CA GLY A 184 31.68 4.09 -16.81
C GLY A 184 31.91 2.65 -16.38
N TYR A 185 33.00 2.38 -15.66
CA TYR A 185 33.43 1.04 -15.24
C TYR A 185 32.31 0.22 -14.57
N ALA A 186 31.56 0.84 -13.67
CA ALA A 186 30.44 0.22 -12.95
C ALA A 186 29.14 1.05 -13.01
N GLY A 187 29.10 2.09 -13.86
CA GLY A 187 28.01 3.05 -13.98
C GLY A 187 27.89 3.99 -12.77
N ASP A 188 28.03 5.29 -13.03
CA ASP A 188 27.95 6.35 -12.04
C ASP A 188 26.57 7.03 -12.11
N LEU A 189 25.75 6.91 -11.07
CA LEU A 189 24.45 7.57 -11.04
C LEU A 189 24.57 8.94 -10.38
N LEU A 190 24.34 10.01 -11.15
CA LEU A 190 24.27 11.37 -10.63
C LEU A 190 22.81 11.78 -10.42
N ILE A 191 22.48 12.17 -9.20
CA ILE A 191 21.15 12.58 -8.77
C ILE A 191 21.19 14.05 -8.39
N LYS A 192 20.24 14.85 -8.89
CA LYS A 192 19.95 16.19 -8.41
C LYS A 192 18.76 16.14 -7.46
N VAL A 193 18.99 16.57 -6.22
CA VAL A 193 17.93 16.65 -5.21
C VAL A 193 17.10 17.91 -5.43
N SER A 194 15.78 17.80 -5.27
CA SER A 194 14.83 18.90 -5.39
C SER A 194 15.16 20.02 -4.39
N PRO A 195 15.38 21.27 -4.85
CA PRO A 195 15.58 22.40 -3.94
C PRO A 195 14.38 22.64 -3.01
N ASN A 196 13.16 22.34 -3.49
CA ASN A 196 11.96 22.46 -2.67
C ASN A 196 12.00 21.49 -1.49
N TYR A 197 12.37 20.24 -1.75
CA TYR A 197 12.55 19.24 -0.70
C TYR A 197 13.62 19.66 0.31
N LEU A 198 14.80 20.09 -0.16
CA LEU A 198 15.88 20.51 0.75
C LEU A 198 15.47 21.72 1.59
N ASN A 199 14.80 22.71 1.00
CA ASN A 199 14.31 23.88 1.73
C ASN A 199 13.29 23.47 2.81
N GLN A 200 12.35 22.60 2.47
CA GLN A 200 11.38 22.06 3.44
C GLN A 200 12.08 21.24 4.52
N PHE A 201 13.00 20.35 4.16
CA PHE A 201 13.74 19.52 5.09
C PHE A 201 14.54 20.39 6.08
N HIS A 202 15.24 21.43 5.60
CA HIS A 202 15.99 22.35 6.45
C HIS A 202 15.12 23.23 7.35
N GLN A 203 13.96 23.67 6.85
CA GLN A 203 12.96 24.38 7.69
C GLN A 203 12.35 23.45 8.74
N ASN A 204 12.23 22.15 8.42
CA ASN A 204 11.54 21.14 9.21
C ASN A 204 12.47 20.18 9.97
N ILE A 205 13.77 20.45 10.12
CA ILE A 205 14.70 19.59 10.89
C ILE A 205 14.19 19.35 12.33
N ASN A 206 13.32 20.23 12.84
CA ASN A 206 12.67 20.12 14.14
C ASN A 206 11.19 19.68 14.11
N ILE A 207 10.58 19.46 12.94
CA ILE A 207 9.19 18.99 12.82
C ILE A 207 9.23 17.49 12.55
N GLN A 208 9.48 16.72 13.61
CA GLN A 208 9.08 15.33 13.59
C GLN A 208 7.56 15.31 13.39
N VAL A 209 7.07 14.54 12.42
CA VAL A 209 5.63 14.34 12.24
C VAL A 209 5.11 13.76 13.56
N THR A 210 4.35 14.56 14.29
CA THR A 210 3.91 14.25 15.65
C THR A 210 2.39 14.23 15.77
N SER A 211 1.69 14.67 14.71
CA SER A 211 0.23 14.72 14.64
C SER A 211 -0.28 14.44 13.23
N SER A 212 -1.56 14.11 13.13
CA SER A 212 -2.28 14.00 11.85
C SER A 212 -2.36 15.34 11.11
N THR A 213 -2.27 16.47 11.82
CA THR A 213 -2.32 17.80 11.19
C THR A 213 -1.08 18.10 10.35
N ASP A 214 0.08 17.53 10.72
CA ASP A 214 1.34 17.70 10.00
C ASP A 214 1.29 17.05 8.60
N ILE A 215 0.47 16.00 8.45
CA ILE A 215 0.30 15.26 7.20
C ILE A 215 -0.97 15.66 6.44
N ARG A 216 -1.77 16.61 6.92
CA ARG A 216 -3.05 17.00 6.27
C ARG A 216 -2.90 17.36 4.79
N ASN A 217 -1.78 17.99 4.42
CA ASN A 217 -1.53 18.42 3.04
C ASN A 217 -1.22 17.27 2.06
N THR A 218 -0.98 16.04 2.55
CA THR A 218 -0.77 14.87 1.68
C THR A 218 -2.09 14.30 1.14
N TYR A 219 -3.23 14.63 1.75
CA TYR A 219 -4.56 14.15 1.35
C TYR A 219 -5.16 15.01 0.23
N THR A 220 -4.51 14.97 -0.93
CA THR A 220 -4.97 15.70 -2.12
C THR A 220 -6.03 14.91 -2.89
N LYS A 221 -6.65 15.57 -3.87
CA LYS A 221 -7.58 14.90 -4.79
C LYS A 221 -6.88 13.77 -5.55
N GLU A 222 -5.65 14.01 -6.00
CA GLU A 222 -4.83 13.06 -6.75
C GLU A 222 -4.58 11.80 -5.92
N TYR A 223 -4.21 11.95 -4.63
CA TYR A 223 -4.08 10.82 -3.71
C TYR A 223 -5.34 9.94 -3.71
N TYR A 224 -6.52 10.54 -3.49
CA TYR A 224 -7.77 9.78 -3.46
C TYR A 224 -8.12 9.14 -4.80
N THR A 225 -7.73 9.74 -5.93
CA THR A 225 -8.11 9.26 -7.26
C THR A 225 -7.06 8.40 -7.94
N GLU A 226 -5.82 8.33 -7.47
CA GLU A 226 -4.71 7.69 -8.19
C GLU A 226 -3.87 6.71 -7.35
N ASP A 227 -3.90 6.81 -6.01
CA ASP A 227 -3.04 5.98 -5.14
C ASP A 227 -3.84 5.28 -4.03
N CYS A 228 -4.77 5.99 -3.38
CA CYS A 228 -5.55 5.47 -2.26
C CYS A 228 -6.30 4.17 -2.63
N GLY A 229 -6.14 3.13 -1.80
CA GLY A 229 -6.73 1.81 -2.03
C GLY A 229 -8.21 1.86 -2.47
N GLY A 230 -8.52 1.18 -3.57
CA GLY A 230 -9.86 1.14 -4.16
C GLY A 230 -10.19 2.28 -5.13
N PHE A 231 -9.25 3.18 -5.48
CA PHE A 231 -9.51 4.30 -6.38
C PHE A 231 -10.03 3.88 -7.76
N ASP A 232 -9.58 2.75 -8.31
CA ASP A 232 -10.06 2.24 -9.61
C ASP A 232 -11.55 1.90 -9.56
N ALA A 233 -11.98 1.22 -8.49
CA ALA A 233 -13.39 0.93 -8.27
C ALA A 233 -14.20 2.21 -8.09
N TYR A 234 -13.68 3.19 -7.36
CA TYR A 234 -14.32 4.49 -7.23
C TYR A 234 -14.47 5.19 -8.60
N LYS A 235 -13.46 5.18 -9.46
CA LYS A 235 -13.53 5.77 -10.81
C LYS A 235 -14.62 5.12 -11.67
N ILE A 236 -14.76 3.80 -11.58
CA ILE A 236 -15.75 3.04 -12.38
C ILE A 236 -17.17 3.22 -11.85
N TYR A 237 -17.35 3.11 -10.53
CA TYR A 237 -18.68 3.04 -9.90
C TYR A 237 -19.12 4.34 -9.20
N GLN A 238 -18.26 5.36 -9.19
CA GLN A 238 -18.50 6.67 -8.57
C GLN A 238 -18.90 6.55 -7.09
N GLY A 239 -18.27 5.60 -6.38
CA GLY A 239 -18.54 5.29 -4.97
C GLY A 239 -19.89 4.64 -4.66
N LYS A 240 -20.75 4.41 -5.67
CA LYS A 240 -22.08 3.81 -5.48
C LYS A 240 -22.07 2.29 -5.29
N LYS A 241 -20.91 1.65 -5.42
CA LYS A 241 -20.73 0.20 -5.28
C LYS A 241 -19.46 -0.09 -4.47
N LEU A 242 -19.61 -0.85 -3.39
CA LEU A 242 -18.47 -1.37 -2.62
C LEU A 242 -17.89 -2.58 -3.34
N GLU A 243 -16.81 -2.37 -4.11
CA GLU A 243 -16.00 -3.45 -4.71
C GLU A 243 -14.69 -3.68 -3.96
N ASP A 244 -14.16 -2.64 -3.31
CA ASP A 244 -12.98 -2.75 -2.48
C ASP A 244 -13.21 -3.77 -1.35
N SER A 245 -12.38 -4.82 -1.32
CA SER A 245 -12.55 -5.94 -0.38
C SER A 245 -12.44 -5.52 1.09
N ARG A 246 -11.65 -4.48 1.38
CA ARG A 246 -11.49 -3.96 2.75
C ARG A 246 -12.76 -3.23 3.17
N LEU A 247 -13.31 -2.36 2.34
CA LEU A 247 -14.57 -1.69 2.66
C LEU A 247 -15.73 -2.70 2.78
N ARG A 248 -15.74 -3.77 1.95
CA ARG A 248 -16.69 -4.89 2.10
C ARG A 248 -16.54 -5.62 3.44
N ALA A 249 -15.31 -5.85 3.89
CA ALA A 249 -15.05 -6.47 5.18
C ALA A 249 -15.59 -5.61 6.32
N VAL A 250 -15.27 -4.31 6.34
CA VAL A 250 -15.76 -3.36 7.34
C VAL A 250 -17.29 -3.28 7.34
N ALA A 251 -17.91 -3.13 6.16
CA ALA A 251 -19.37 -3.12 6.02
C ALA A 251 -20.02 -4.42 6.53
N THR A 252 -19.39 -5.57 6.27
CA THR A 252 -19.87 -6.87 6.76
C THR A 252 -19.83 -6.94 8.29
N ILE A 253 -18.73 -6.49 8.90
CA ILE A 253 -18.60 -6.45 10.36
C ILE A 253 -19.63 -5.49 10.97
N ALA A 254 -19.77 -4.30 10.37
CA ALA A 254 -20.73 -3.27 10.76
C ALA A 254 -22.19 -3.74 10.69
N SER A 255 -22.52 -4.71 9.80
CA SER A 255 -23.88 -5.24 9.63
C SER A 255 -24.47 -5.97 10.86
N LEU A 256 -23.70 -6.13 11.94
CA LEU A 256 -24.22 -6.47 13.26
C LEU A 256 -25.23 -5.43 13.77
N LYS A 257 -25.08 -4.17 13.34
CA LYS A 257 -26.09 -3.13 13.49
C LYS A 257 -26.88 -3.01 12.19
N LYS A 258 -28.20 -2.96 12.30
CA LYS A 258 -29.12 -3.02 11.15
C LYS A 258 -29.78 -1.69 10.80
N SER A 259 -29.81 -0.75 11.75
CA SER A 259 -30.44 0.55 11.60
C SER A 259 -29.92 1.50 12.67
N GLY A 260 -30.18 2.80 12.52
CA GLY A 260 -29.85 3.82 13.51
C GLY A 260 -28.94 4.91 12.97
N LYS A 261 -28.05 5.42 13.82
CA LYS A 261 -27.06 6.44 13.45
C LYS A 261 -25.65 5.87 13.33
N VAL A 262 -24.94 6.25 12.27
CA VAL A 262 -23.54 5.87 12.00
C VAL A 262 -22.64 7.09 12.05
N LEU A 263 -21.50 6.95 12.70
CA LEU A 263 -20.38 7.88 12.61
C LEU A 263 -19.30 7.27 11.72
N ASP A 264 -19.13 7.81 10.50
CA ASP A 264 -18.12 7.37 9.53
C ASP A 264 -16.89 8.28 9.66
N ILE A 265 -15.85 7.77 10.34
CA ILE A 265 -14.66 8.53 10.75
C ILE A 265 -13.61 8.45 9.65
N ALA A 266 -13.14 9.62 9.20
CA ALA A 266 -12.29 9.78 8.01
C ALA A 266 -12.92 9.08 6.81
N CYS A 267 -14.09 9.58 6.39
CA CYS A 267 -14.95 8.94 5.40
C CYS A 267 -14.32 8.83 4.00
N GLY A 268 -13.21 9.54 3.74
CA GLY A 268 -12.49 9.48 2.46
C GLY A 268 -13.42 9.83 1.30
N ARG A 269 -13.49 8.95 0.29
CA ARG A 269 -14.34 9.17 -0.89
C ARG A 269 -15.81 8.79 -0.67
N GLY A 270 -16.21 8.41 0.55
CA GLY A 270 -17.60 8.23 0.94
C GLY A 270 -18.27 6.93 0.47
N GLU A 271 -17.53 5.91 0.04
CA GLU A 271 -18.15 4.65 -0.41
C GLU A 271 -18.85 3.91 0.74
N LEU A 272 -18.27 3.92 1.95
CA LEU A 272 -18.93 3.41 3.16
C LEU A 272 -20.09 4.29 3.59
N THR A 273 -19.93 5.62 3.55
CA THR A 273 -20.99 6.58 3.82
C THR A 273 -22.23 6.30 2.95
N TYR A 274 -22.04 6.17 1.64
CA TYR A 274 -23.09 5.83 0.69
C TYR A 274 -23.72 4.47 0.99
N HIS A 275 -22.90 3.47 1.31
CA HIS A 275 -23.39 2.15 1.69
C HIS A 275 -24.32 2.20 2.91
N PHE A 276 -23.92 2.87 3.99
CA PHE A 276 -24.74 2.97 5.20
C PHE A 276 -26.01 3.78 4.98
N ALA A 277 -25.94 4.90 4.26
CA ALA A 277 -27.13 5.67 3.89
C ALA A 277 -28.12 4.81 3.10
N LYS A 278 -27.65 4.00 2.14
CA LYS A 278 -28.47 3.08 1.34
C LYS A 278 -29.13 1.97 2.16
N GLN A 279 -28.51 1.57 3.28
CA GLN A 279 -29.11 0.65 4.25
C GLN A 279 -30.13 1.33 5.19
N GLY A 280 -30.36 2.64 5.04
CA GLY A 280 -31.34 3.40 5.82
C GLY A 280 -30.79 3.98 7.12
N PHE A 281 -29.47 4.03 7.31
CA PHE A 281 -28.87 4.73 8.43
C PHE A 281 -28.85 6.24 8.21
N GLN A 282 -28.89 6.99 9.32
CA GLN A 282 -28.47 8.39 9.33
C GLN A 282 -26.96 8.43 9.55
N VAL A 283 -26.21 9.06 8.65
CA VAL A 283 -24.74 9.00 8.66
C VAL A 283 -24.17 10.38 8.95
N THR A 284 -23.27 10.48 9.92
CA THR A 284 -22.37 11.62 10.06
C THR A 284 -21.02 11.21 9.47
N ALA A 285 -20.65 11.80 8.33
CA ALA A 285 -19.42 11.51 7.60
C ALA A 285 -18.40 12.63 7.83
N ILE A 286 -17.24 12.29 8.37
CA ILE A 286 -16.25 13.26 8.83
C ILE A 286 -14.92 12.99 8.14
N ASP A 287 -14.32 14.01 7.56
CA ASP A 287 -12.95 13.96 7.05
C ASP A 287 -12.36 15.37 7.09
N TYR A 288 -11.12 15.57 7.51
CA TYR A 288 -10.54 16.92 7.53
C TYR A 288 -10.15 17.42 6.13
N ALA A 289 -10.12 16.54 5.12
CA ALA A 289 -9.67 16.88 3.79
C ALA A 289 -10.86 17.31 2.93
N GLN A 290 -10.84 18.56 2.46
CA GLN A 290 -11.91 19.08 1.60
C GLN A 290 -12.07 18.22 0.33
N SER A 291 -10.96 17.76 -0.25
CA SER A 291 -10.96 16.86 -1.40
C SER A 291 -11.72 15.56 -1.14
N ALA A 292 -11.66 15.02 0.08
CA ALA A 292 -12.38 13.81 0.47
C ALA A 292 -13.89 14.08 0.52
N ILE A 293 -14.29 15.14 1.22
CA ILE A 293 -15.71 15.54 1.33
C ILE A 293 -16.32 15.82 -0.04
N ASP A 294 -15.60 16.52 -0.91
CA ASP A 294 -16.07 16.81 -2.27
C ASP A 294 -16.28 15.54 -3.11
N LEU A 295 -15.46 14.49 -2.89
CA LEU A 295 -15.63 13.19 -3.53
C LEU A 295 -16.79 12.40 -2.90
N ALA A 296 -16.88 12.37 -1.57
CA ALA A 296 -17.95 11.71 -0.84
C ALA A 296 -19.34 12.25 -1.21
N GLN A 297 -19.48 13.56 -1.38
CA GLN A 297 -20.73 14.17 -1.84
C GLN A 297 -21.11 13.76 -3.28
N LYS A 298 -20.13 13.48 -4.15
CA LYS A 298 -20.39 13.05 -5.54
C LYS A 298 -21.01 11.66 -5.62
N CYS A 299 -20.82 10.81 -4.61
CA CYS A 299 -21.50 9.51 -4.52
C CYS A 299 -23.04 9.64 -4.53
N PHE A 300 -23.57 10.81 -4.18
CA PHE A 300 -25.01 11.07 -4.06
C PHE A 300 -25.60 11.90 -5.20
N ILE A 301 -24.86 12.08 -6.31
CA ILE A 301 -25.41 12.72 -7.52
C ILE A 301 -26.65 11.94 -7.96
N ASP A 302 -27.73 12.68 -8.23
CA ASP A 302 -29.08 12.21 -8.58
C ASP A 302 -29.83 11.43 -7.47
N GLU A 303 -29.36 11.48 -6.22
CA GLU A 303 -29.95 10.75 -5.08
C GLU A 303 -30.19 11.66 -3.86
N GLU A 304 -30.84 12.81 -4.05
CA GLU A 304 -31.01 13.84 -3.00
C GLU A 304 -31.73 13.30 -1.75
N ASN A 305 -32.71 12.42 -1.91
CA ASN A 305 -33.39 11.78 -0.78
C ASN A 305 -32.44 10.95 0.08
N LEU A 306 -31.45 10.30 -0.54
CA LEU A 306 -30.45 9.53 0.18
C LEU A 306 -29.42 10.45 0.85
N LYS A 307 -29.02 11.50 0.13
CA LYS A 307 -28.10 12.53 0.63
C LYS A 307 -28.62 13.23 1.88
N ASN A 308 -29.93 13.43 1.99
CA ASN A 308 -30.58 14.02 3.16
C ASN A 308 -30.41 13.18 4.45
N ASN A 309 -30.00 11.92 4.34
CA ASN A 309 -29.65 11.09 5.50
C ASN A 309 -28.17 11.24 5.92
N VAL A 310 -27.41 12.14 5.29
CA VAL A 310 -25.97 12.27 5.50
C VAL A 310 -25.57 13.70 5.87
N ASP A 311 -24.94 13.84 7.03
CA ASP A 311 -24.28 15.06 7.48
C ASP A 311 -22.79 14.98 7.16
N PHE A 312 -22.30 15.79 6.23
CA PHE A 312 -20.87 15.87 5.88
C PHE A 312 -20.17 16.96 6.68
N LEU A 313 -19.08 16.61 7.36
CA LEU A 313 -18.28 17.53 8.18
C LEU A 313 -16.82 17.53 7.71
N CYS A 314 -16.36 18.67 7.18
CA CYS A 314 -14.97 18.86 6.77
C CYS A 314 -14.09 19.32 7.95
N GLU A 315 -13.92 18.47 8.95
CA GLU A 315 -13.35 18.85 10.25
C GLU A 315 -12.37 17.79 10.78
N ASN A 316 -11.46 18.19 11.67
CA ASN A 316 -10.65 17.23 12.41
C ASN A 316 -11.49 16.56 13.50
N ILE A 317 -11.57 15.23 13.47
CA ILE A 317 -12.32 14.43 14.45
C ILE A 317 -11.90 14.73 15.91
N CYS A 318 -10.62 15.07 16.12
CA CYS A 318 -10.09 15.40 17.43
C CYS A 318 -10.65 16.71 18.00
N ASP A 319 -11.16 17.62 17.16
CA ASP A 319 -11.71 18.91 17.57
C ASP A 319 -13.22 18.88 17.79
N LEU A 320 -13.90 17.83 17.29
CA LEU A 320 -15.35 17.71 17.35
C LEU A 320 -15.87 17.16 18.68
N SER A 321 -17.03 17.65 19.11
CA SER A 321 -17.80 17.10 20.23
C SER A 321 -19.06 16.43 19.71
N PHE A 322 -19.32 15.21 20.19
CA PHE A 322 -20.45 14.41 19.75
C PHE A 322 -21.50 14.28 20.86
N PRO A 323 -22.80 14.39 20.54
CA PRO A 323 -23.82 13.88 21.44
C PRO A 323 -23.73 12.34 21.51
N LYS A 324 -24.06 11.76 22.67
CA LYS A 324 -24.20 10.31 22.80
C LYS A 324 -25.43 9.84 22.02
N ALA A 325 -25.23 9.41 20.77
CA ALA A 325 -26.33 9.19 19.83
C ALA A 325 -26.05 8.12 18.77
N TYR A 326 -24.87 7.50 18.73
CA TYR A 326 -24.47 6.64 17.63
C TYR A 326 -24.62 5.15 17.96
N ASP A 327 -25.28 4.40 17.08
CA ASP A 327 -25.43 2.95 17.19
C ASP A 327 -24.22 2.22 16.61
N LEU A 328 -23.50 2.89 15.70
CA LEU A 328 -22.30 2.40 15.06
C LEU A 328 -21.31 3.55 14.85
N ALA A 329 -20.04 3.32 15.14
CA ALA A 329 -18.92 4.13 14.66
C ALA A 329 -17.99 3.24 13.83
N VAL A 330 -17.42 3.79 12.76
CA VAL A 330 -16.53 3.06 11.86
C VAL A 330 -15.27 3.87 11.61
N ALA A 331 -14.11 3.23 11.73
CA ALA A 331 -12.81 3.77 11.31
C ALA A 331 -12.11 2.73 10.41
N SER A 332 -11.96 3.03 9.13
CA SER A 332 -11.37 2.14 8.12
C SER A 332 -10.08 2.75 7.55
N ASP A 333 -8.92 2.22 7.93
CA ASP A 333 -7.58 2.77 7.63
C ASP A 333 -7.41 4.23 8.06
N VAL A 334 -7.45 4.43 9.38
CA VAL A 334 -7.42 5.77 10.00
C VAL A 334 -6.46 5.81 11.18
N ILE A 335 -6.47 4.76 12.00
CA ILE A 335 -5.74 4.74 13.28
C ILE A 335 -4.24 4.90 13.07
N GLU A 336 -3.72 4.37 11.96
CA GLU A 336 -2.33 4.46 11.57
C GLU A 336 -1.90 5.84 11.05
N HIS A 337 -2.86 6.72 10.76
CA HIS A 337 -2.64 8.12 10.36
C HIS A 337 -2.70 9.11 11.55
N LEU A 338 -3.07 8.62 12.73
CA LEU A 338 -3.20 9.43 13.94
C LEU A 338 -2.04 9.17 14.89
N SER A 339 -1.51 10.21 15.52
CA SER A 339 -0.51 10.05 16.57
C SER A 339 -1.07 9.26 17.76
N VAL A 340 -0.18 8.77 18.63
CA VAL A 340 -0.59 8.03 19.85
C VAL A 340 -1.55 8.85 20.71
N ALA A 341 -1.35 10.17 20.81
CA ALA A 341 -2.21 11.05 21.59
C ALA A 341 -3.59 11.26 20.93
N GLU A 342 -3.63 11.44 19.61
CA GLU A 342 -4.87 11.60 18.85
C GLU A 342 -5.70 10.31 18.86
N VAL A 343 -5.07 9.13 18.75
CA VAL A 343 -5.76 7.84 18.87
C VAL A 343 -6.42 7.67 20.24
N GLU A 344 -5.72 8.02 21.32
CA GLU A 344 -6.30 7.96 22.68
C GLU A 344 -7.49 8.92 22.84
N LEU A 345 -7.37 10.14 22.30
CA LEU A 345 -8.46 11.11 22.29
C LEU A 345 -9.65 10.63 21.47
N LEU A 346 -9.41 10.08 20.27
CA LEU A 346 -10.43 9.49 19.42
C LEU A 346 -11.19 8.39 20.19
N TYR A 347 -10.49 7.42 20.76
CA TYR A 347 -11.13 6.33 21.48
C TYR A 347 -11.97 6.81 22.65
N SER A 348 -11.50 7.81 23.40
CA SER A 348 -12.28 8.43 24.48
C SER A 348 -13.56 9.08 23.95
N LYS A 349 -13.47 9.85 22.87
CA LYS A 349 -14.61 10.52 22.24
C LYS A 349 -15.64 9.53 21.71
N ILE A 350 -15.19 8.50 20.99
CA ILE A 350 -16.08 7.47 20.44
C ILE A 350 -16.75 6.69 21.56
N SER A 351 -16.01 6.32 22.61
CA SER A 351 -16.57 5.67 23.79
C SER A 351 -17.72 6.47 24.42
N GLN A 352 -17.61 7.80 24.46
CA GLN A 352 -18.68 8.67 24.97
C GLN A 352 -19.83 8.88 23.97
N ALA A 353 -19.54 8.85 22.67
CA ALA A 353 -20.50 9.14 21.59
C ALA A 353 -21.41 7.95 21.25
N ILE A 354 -20.94 6.72 21.42
CA ILE A 354 -21.74 5.53 21.09
C ILE A 354 -22.75 5.19 22.18
N ASN A 355 -23.92 4.68 21.77
CA ASN A 355 -24.96 4.17 22.67
C ASN A 355 -24.46 2.97 23.49
N PRO A 356 -25.11 2.61 24.62
CA PRO A 356 -24.68 1.46 25.44
C PRO A 356 -24.60 0.13 24.67
N ASP A 357 -25.46 -0.08 23.69
CA ASP A 357 -25.43 -1.25 22.80
C ASP A 357 -24.66 -0.99 21.50
N GLY A 358 -24.13 0.22 21.31
CA GLY A 358 -23.43 0.65 20.10
C GLY A 358 -22.09 -0.07 19.89
N LEU A 359 -21.65 -0.12 18.63
CA LEU A 359 -20.39 -0.77 18.24
C LEU A 359 -19.41 0.24 17.64
N PHE A 360 -18.13 0.10 17.96
CA PHE A 360 -17.06 0.76 17.24
C PHE A 360 -16.27 -0.28 16.43
N VAL A 361 -16.35 -0.21 15.11
CA VAL A 361 -15.70 -1.12 14.17
C VAL A 361 -14.46 -0.47 13.60
N ILE A 362 -13.34 -1.18 13.64
CA ILE A 362 -12.04 -0.68 13.21
C ILE A 362 -11.41 -1.67 12.24
N HIS A 363 -10.84 -1.14 11.16
CA HIS A 363 -9.85 -1.81 10.35
C HIS A 363 -8.62 -0.91 10.23
N THR A 364 -7.43 -1.51 10.30
CA THR A 364 -6.16 -0.82 10.13
C THR A 364 -5.18 -1.73 9.39
N PHE A 365 -4.43 -1.11 8.48
CA PHE A 365 -3.40 -1.71 7.69
C PHE A 365 -2.19 -0.75 7.62
N PRO A 366 -0.94 -1.24 7.72
CA PRO A 366 -0.53 -2.63 7.91
C PRO A 366 -0.68 -3.10 9.37
N ASN A 367 -0.79 -4.41 9.55
CA ASN A 367 -0.35 -5.06 10.78
C ASN A 367 1.18 -4.93 10.89
N LEU A 368 1.66 -4.20 11.90
CA LEU A 368 3.09 -3.95 12.12
C LEU A 368 3.95 -5.23 12.14
N TRP A 369 3.38 -6.37 12.56
CA TRP A 369 4.09 -7.66 12.57
C TRP A 369 4.45 -8.15 11.16
N TYR A 370 3.67 -7.79 10.15
CA TYR A 370 3.95 -8.16 8.76
C TYR A 370 5.29 -7.58 8.32
N TYR A 371 5.50 -6.27 8.45
CA TYR A 371 6.75 -5.64 8.05
C TYR A 371 7.91 -6.02 8.97
N GLN A 372 7.68 -6.11 10.28
CA GLN A 372 8.73 -6.45 11.24
C GLN A 372 9.27 -7.87 11.06
N TYR A 373 8.42 -8.84 10.74
CA TYR A 373 8.79 -10.26 10.77
C TYR A 373 8.62 -10.96 9.42
N GLU A 374 7.42 -10.94 8.83
CA GLU A 374 7.15 -11.73 7.62
C GLU A 374 7.86 -11.14 6.40
N TYR A 375 7.81 -9.83 6.20
CA TYR A 375 8.45 -9.20 5.05
C TYR A 375 9.98 -9.40 5.08
N LYS A 376 10.63 -9.20 6.24
CA LYS A 376 12.06 -9.51 6.42
C LYS A 376 12.40 -10.96 6.11
N ARG A 377 11.50 -11.89 6.45
CA ARG A 377 11.67 -13.32 6.09
C ARG A 377 11.49 -13.54 4.59
N LYS A 378 10.44 -12.98 3.97
CA LYS A 378 10.20 -13.07 2.52
C LYS A 378 11.38 -12.54 1.72
N ARG A 379 11.99 -11.41 2.13
CA ARG A 379 13.21 -10.87 1.53
C ARG A 379 14.39 -11.84 1.57
N ARG A 380 14.62 -12.49 2.73
CA ARG A 380 15.68 -13.52 2.85
C ARG A 380 15.43 -14.73 1.94
N ILE A 381 14.18 -15.18 1.84
CA ILE A 381 13.80 -16.28 0.95
C ILE A 381 13.99 -15.87 -0.52
N ALA A 382 13.51 -14.69 -0.91
CA ALA A 382 13.68 -14.16 -2.26
C ALA A 382 15.17 -14.09 -2.63
N ALA A 383 16.01 -13.52 -1.77
CA ALA A 383 17.45 -13.45 -1.97
C ALA A 383 18.08 -14.86 -2.14
N SER A 384 17.64 -15.85 -1.35
CA SER A 384 18.16 -17.23 -1.45
C SER A 384 17.87 -17.94 -2.78
N VAL A 385 16.89 -17.46 -3.54
CA VAL A 385 16.54 -17.98 -4.89
C VAL A 385 16.88 -17.00 -6.01
N GLY A 386 17.66 -15.94 -5.73
CA GLY A 386 18.04 -14.92 -6.71
C GLY A 386 16.89 -13.99 -7.14
N ALA A 387 15.78 -13.98 -6.40
CA ALA A 387 14.68 -13.05 -6.59
C ALA A 387 14.92 -11.75 -5.79
N TYR A 388 14.39 -10.64 -6.29
CA TYR A 388 14.48 -9.34 -5.65
C TYR A 388 13.15 -8.97 -4.98
N LEU A 389 13.24 -8.50 -3.74
CA LEU A 389 12.16 -7.80 -3.06
C LEU A 389 12.70 -6.47 -2.51
N PRO A 390 11.96 -5.36 -2.69
CA PRO A 390 12.33 -4.03 -2.23
C PRO A 390 12.88 -3.98 -0.80
N VAL A 391 13.77 -3.03 -0.53
CA VAL A 391 14.18 -2.74 0.85
C VAL A 391 12.99 -2.14 1.61
N GLN A 392 12.27 -1.26 0.93
CA GLN A 392 11.06 -0.60 1.41
C GLN A 392 9.85 -1.08 0.59
N PRO A 393 8.95 -1.90 1.15
CA PRO A 393 7.75 -2.37 0.43
C PRO A 393 6.62 -1.36 0.33
N ARG A 394 6.67 -0.31 1.15
CA ARG A 394 5.61 0.68 1.28
C ARG A 394 5.70 1.69 0.16
N THR A 395 4.56 2.18 -0.31
CA THR A 395 4.50 3.33 -1.21
C THR A 395 5.00 4.59 -0.50
N ARG A 396 5.30 5.61 -1.30
CA ARG A 396 5.70 6.92 -0.79
C ARG A 396 4.64 7.53 0.13
N TYR A 397 3.37 7.40 -0.23
CA TYR A 397 2.25 7.89 0.57
C TYR A 397 2.14 7.15 1.90
N GLU A 398 2.23 5.82 1.90
CA GLU A 398 2.22 5.04 3.15
C GLU A 398 3.34 5.49 4.08
N MET A 399 4.55 5.72 3.56
CA MET A 399 5.68 6.21 4.38
C MET A 399 5.46 7.60 4.97
N LEU A 400 4.73 8.47 4.27
CA LEU A 400 4.44 9.83 4.74
C LEU A 400 3.28 9.87 5.74
N MET A 401 2.27 9.02 5.54
CA MET A 401 0.99 9.11 6.26
C MET A 401 0.88 8.11 7.42
N HIS A 402 1.54 6.95 7.36
CA HIS A 402 1.45 5.93 8.41
C HIS A 402 2.41 6.26 9.56
N ILE A 403 1.96 7.15 10.45
CA ILE A 403 2.75 7.66 11.57
C ILE A 403 2.60 6.80 12.84
N ASN A 404 1.65 5.86 12.86
CA ASN A 404 1.32 5.05 14.04
C ASN A 404 0.78 3.65 13.66
N GLU A 405 1.55 2.88 12.88
CA GLU A 405 1.20 1.51 12.51
C GLU A 405 0.93 0.62 13.73
N GLN A 406 -0.18 -0.12 13.69
CA GLN A 406 -0.67 -0.86 14.85
C GLN A 406 -0.18 -2.31 14.90
N SER A 407 0.02 -2.79 16.13
CA SER A 407 0.11 -4.22 16.43
C SER A 407 -1.13 -4.66 17.19
N PRO A 408 -1.55 -5.94 17.12
CA PRO A 408 -2.75 -6.45 17.78
C PRO A 408 -2.75 -6.20 19.29
N ARG A 409 -1.57 -6.29 19.93
CA ARG A 409 -1.41 -6.07 21.37
C ARG A 409 -1.58 -4.60 21.74
N VAL A 410 -1.01 -3.70 20.94
CA VAL A 410 -1.11 -2.25 21.15
C VAL A 410 -2.55 -1.81 20.95
N LEU A 411 -3.15 -2.15 19.80
CA LEU A 411 -4.54 -1.81 19.48
C LEU A 411 -5.52 -2.30 20.56
N LYS A 412 -5.41 -3.58 20.97
CA LYS A 412 -6.26 -4.13 22.02
C LYS A 412 -6.10 -3.40 23.34
N LYS A 413 -4.86 -3.10 23.74
CA LYS A 413 -4.56 -2.41 25.01
C LYS A 413 -5.11 -0.98 25.02
N GLN A 414 -5.01 -0.25 23.92
CA GLN A 414 -5.51 1.12 23.82
C GLN A 414 -7.04 1.13 23.89
N LEU A 415 -7.72 0.28 23.10
CA LEU A 415 -9.18 0.18 23.12
C LEU A 415 -9.73 -0.23 24.49
N ALA A 416 -9.08 -1.20 25.16
CA ALA A 416 -9.52 -1.70 26.46
C ALA A 416 -9.42 -0.67 27.60
N ARG A 417 -8.82 0.50 27.36
CA ARG A 417 -8.85 1.64 28.32
C ARG A 417 -10.18 2.37 28.31
N HIS A 418 -10.91 2.32 27.19
CA HIS A 418 -12.12 3.12 26.95
C HIS A 418 -13.38 2.28 26.76
N PHE A 419 -13.23 0.98 26.49
CA PHE A 419 -14.33 0.05 26.24
C PHE A 419 -14.18 -1.22 27.10
N GLU A 420 -15.29 -1.69 27.66
CA GLU A 420 -15.31 -2.91 28.49
C GLU A 420 -15.11 -4.18 27.64
N TYR A 421 -15.68 -4.22 26.44
CA TYR A 421 -15.64 -5.37 25.55
C TYR A 421 -14.87 -5.04 24.27
N VAL A 422 -13.71 -5.67 24.10
CA VAL A 422 -12.83 -5.47 22.94
C VAL A 422 -12.45 -6.79 22.30
N LEU A 423 -12.75 -6.92 21.01
CA LEU A 423 -12.28 -8.00 20.14
C LEU A 423 -11.28 -7.42 19.15
N VAL A 424 -10.12 -8.06 19.04
CA VAL A 424 -9.10 -7.75 18.02
C VAL A 424 -8.66 -9.07 17.41
N TRP A 425 -8.59 -9.13 16.09
CA TRP A 425 -8.14 -10.32 15.39
C TRP A 425 -7.39 -9.96 14.11
N PHE A 426 -6.53 -10.87 13.68
CA PHE A 426 -5.82 -10.83 12.42
C PHE A 426 -6.74 -11.32 11.29
N GLY A 427 -6.64 -10.70 10.13
CA GLY A 427 -7.33 -11.17 8.93
C GLY A 427 -6.74 -10.56 7.66
N GLU A 428 -7.46 -10.76 6.57
CA GLU A 428 -7.20 -10.14 5.27
C GLU A 428 -8.50 -9.52 4.76
N PRO A 429 -8.46 -8.45 3.95
CA PRO A 429 -9.66 -7.85 3.36
C PRO A 429 -10.57 -8.85 2.62
N THR A 430 -9.97 -9.82 1.92
CA THR A 430 -10.71 -10.89 1.21
C THR A 430 -11.19 -12.02 2.13
N HIS A 431 -10.61 -12.13 3.32
CA HIS A 431 -10.92 -13.17 4.31
C HIS A 431 -11.00 -12.58 5.73
N PRO A 432 -11.97 -11.69 5.98
CA PRO A 432 -11.98 -10.84 7.17
C PRO A 432 -12.21 -11.61 8.46
N GLY A 433 -12.76 -12.83 8.41
CA GLY A 433 -12.91 -13.69 9.59
C GLY A 433 -11.58 -14.15 10.19
N GLY A 434 -10.52 -14.25 9.39
CA GLY A 434 -9.17 -14.65 9.75
C GLY A 434 -9.02 -15.49 11.04
N SER A 435 -8.27 -14.98 12.00
CA SER A 435 -8.00 -15.63 13.30
C SER A 435 -9.18 -15.65 14.28
N LEU A 436 -10.30 -14.97 13.97
CA LEU A 436 -11.53 -15.03 14.76
C LEU A 436 -12.30 -16.34 14.50
N VAL A 437 -12.33 -16.77 13.24
CA VAL A 437 -13.03 -17.98 12.80
C VAL A 437 -12.10 -19.19 12.68
N ASN A 438 -10.81 -18.97 12.39
CA ASN A 438 -9.80 -20.01 12.26
C ASN A 438 -8.73 -19.91 13.36
N LYS A 439 -8.11 -21.04 13.71
CA LYS A 439 -6.96 -21.05 14.60
C LYS A 439 -5.68 -20.80 13.80
N TYR A 440 -5.18 -19.57 13.83
CA TYR A 440 -3.94 -19.21 13.15
C TYR A 440 -2.71 -19.78 13.86
N SER A 441 -1.80 -20.34 13.09
CA SER A 441 -0.40 -20.61 13.44
C SER A 441 0.38 -19.30 13.59
N ILE A 442 1.57 -19.37 14.20
CA ILE A 442 2.47 -18.21 14.30
C ILE A 442 2.82 -17.65 12.91
N GLN A 443 2.94 -18.52 11.91
CA GLN A 443 3.21 -18.13 10.53
C GLN A 443 2.05 -17.32 9.93
N GLU A 444 0.80 -17.74 10.16
CA GLU A 444 -0.37 -17.02 9.68
C GLU A 444 -0.55 -15.68 10.41
N LEU A 445 -0.33 -15.63 11.72
CA LEU A 445 -0.41 -14.39 12.51
C LEU A 445 0.55 -13.30 11.99
N ARG A 446 1.79 -13.66 11.65
CA ARG A 446 2.75 -12.69 11.10
C ARG A 446 2.53 -12.41 9.61
N SER A 447 1.90 -13.33 8.87
CA SER A 447 1.60 -13.15 7.45
C SER A 447 0.37 -12.30 7.20
N ALA A 448 -0.56 -12.26 8.16
CA ALA A 448 -1.77 -11.46 8.09
C ALA A 448 -1.41 -9.97 8.01
N THR A 449 -1.88 -9.31 6.97
CA THR A 449 -1.56 -7.92 6.68
C THR A 449 -2.49 -6.93 7.37
N SER A 450 -3.69 -7.35 7.77
CA SER A 450 -4.71 -6.48 8.35
C SER A 450 -5.05 -6.85 9.80
N LEU A 451 -5.44 -5.84 10.56
CA LEU A 451 -6.08 -6.01 11.87
C LEU A 451 -7.51 -5.50 11.81
N PHE A 452 -8.41 -6.26 12.40
CA PHE A 452 -9.79 -5.86 12.62
C PHE A 452 -10.08 -5.80 14.11
N ALA A 453 -10.93 -4.87 14.51
CA ALA A 453 -11.40 -4.78 15.88
C ALA A 453 -12.87 -4.36 15.99
N ILE A 454 -13.50 -4.81 17.08
CA ILE A 454 -14.77 -4.28 17.57
C ILE A 454 -14.59 -3.91 19.03
N ALA A 455 -14.97 -2.69 19.38
CA ALA A 455 -15.03 -2.22 20.76
C ALA A 455 -16.46 -1.80 21.12
N ALA A 456 -16.91 -2.12 22.32
CA ALA A 456 -18.29 -1.88 22.77
C ALA A 456 -18.40 -1.76 24.29
N HIS A 457 -19.51 -1.20 24.76
CA HIS A 457 -19.88 -1.15 26.19
C HIS A 457 -20.62 -2.40 26.67
N GLN A 458 -21.09 -3.23 25.73
CA GLN A 458 -21.79 -4.48 26.03
C GLN A 458 -21.12 -5.68 25.34
N PRO A 459 -21.39 -6.91 25.80
CA PRO A 459 -20.84 -8.11 25.20
C PRO A 459 -21.11 -8.21 23.69
N ILE A 460 -20.05 -8.40 22.91
CA ILE A 460 -20.13 -8.54 21.45
C ILE A 460 -20.59 -9.95 21.10
N ASN A 461 -21.61 -10.09 20.24
CA ASN A 461 -22.10 -11.38 19.77
C ASN A 461 -21.10 -12.04 18.78
N GLN A 462 -20.09 -12.71 19.34
CA GLN A 462 -19.06 -13.39 18.57
C GLN A 462 -19.61 -14.48 17.66
N SER A 463 -20.66 -15.19 18.07
CA SER A 463 -21.25 -16.26 17.27
C SER A 463 -21.85 -15.74 15.97
N GLU A 464 -22.64 -14.65 16.06
CA GLU A 464 -23.19 -13.99 14.87
C GLU A 464 -22.09 -13.39 13.99
N LEU A 465 -21.10 -12.73 14.61
CA LEU A 465 -19.96 -12.16 13.88
C LEU A 465 -19.22 -13.24 13.08
N LYS A 466 -18.93 -14.40 13.69
CA LYS A 466 -18.29 -15.52 12.99
C LYS A 466 -19.14 -15.99 11.82
N GLN A 467 -20.45 -16.13 11.98
CA GLN A 467 -21.36 -16.54 10.89
C GLN A 467 -21.41 -15.54 9.73
N ARG A 468 -21.19 -14.25 9.99
CA ARG A 468 -21.10 -13.21 8.94
C ARG A 468 -19.77 -13.24 8.18
N LEU A 469 -18.70 -13.69 8.81
CA LEU A 469 -17.33 -13.63 8.29
C LEU A 469 -16.76 -14.96 7.79
N GLN A 470 -17.59 -16.01 7.77
CA GLN A 470 -17.26 -17.29 7.15
C GLN A 470 -18.52 -17.94 6.57
N MET A 471 -18.32 -18.85 5.62
CA MET A 471 -19.40 -19.70 5.11
C MET A 471 -19.07 -21.17 5.35
N GLN A 472 -19.87 -21.81 6.19
CA GLN A 472 -19.82 -23.25 6.43
C GLN A 472 -20.76 -24.00 5.46
N PRO A 473 -20.51 -25.30 5.19
CA PRO A 473 -21.40 -26.09 4.35
C PRO A 473 -22.85 -26.01 4.82
N LEU A 474 -23.76 -25.60 3.93
CA LEU A 474 -25.18 -25.48 4.25
C LEU A 474 -25.84 -26.86 4.18
N PRO A 475 -26.78 -27.21 5.07
CA PRO A 475 -27.65 -28.37 4.88
C PRO A 475 -28.46 -28.25 3.58
N TYR A 476 -28.76 -29.36 2.90
CA TYR A 476 -29.46 -29.30 1.60
C TYR A 476 -30.88 -28.70 1.72
N GLN A 477 -31.57 -28.92 2.85
CA GLN A 477 -32.92 -28.40 3.10
C GLN A 477 -32.97 -26.88 3.18
N VAL A 478 -31.82 -26.22 3.37
CA VAL A 478 -31.74 -24.75 3.38
C VAL A 478 -32.07 -24.19 2.01
N ALA A 479 -31.70 -24.90 0.94
CA ALA A 479 -31.90 -24.42 -0.41
C ALA A 479 -33.37 -24.48 -0.85
N GLU A 480 -34.19 -25.36 -0.26
CA GLU A 480 -35.65 -25.34 -0.44
C GLU A 480 -36.30 -24.06 0.12
N LYS A 481 -35.61 -23.35 1.01
CA LYS A 481 -36.04 -22.08 1.59
C LYS A 481 -35.47 -20.86 0.88
N LEU A 482 -34.75 -21.06 -0.22
CA LEU A 482 -34.27 -20.00 -1.09
C LEU A 482 -35.17 -19.87 -2.30
N LYS A 483 -35.35 -18.63 -2.76
CA LYS A 483 -36.01 -18.34 -4.03
C LYS A 483 -35.17 -17.36 -4.82
N LEU A 484 -34.88 -17.71 -6.06
CA LEU A 484 -34.18 -16.88 -7.03
C LEU A 484 -35.20 -16.35 -8.04
N VAL A 485 -35.18 -15.03 -8.28
CA VAL A 485 -36.06 -14.36 -9.24
C VAL A 485 -35.25 -13.38 -10.09
N VAL A 486 -35.15 -13.64 -11.38
CA VAL A 486 -34.60 -12.74 -12.38
C VAL A 486 -35.57 -11.59 -12.58
N LYS A 487 -35.05 -10.36 -12.52
CA LYS A 487 -35.81 -9.12 -12.63
C LYS A 487 -35.60 -8.43 -13.97
N ASP A 488 -34.36 -8.36 -14.42
CA ASP A 488 -34.00 -7.63 -15.65
C ASP A 488 -32.79 -8.26 -16.34
N PHE A 489 -32.86 -8.39 -17.66
CA PHE A 489 -31.80 -8.93 -18.51
C PHE A 489 -31.97 -8.47 -19.98
N PRO A 490 -30.89 -8.29 -20.73
CA PRO A 490 -30.94 -8.03 -22.17
C PRO A 490 -31.33 -9.30 -22.95
N GLN A 491 -32.27 -9.18 -23.89
CA GLN A 491 -32.71 -10.33 -24.72
C GLN A 491 -31.83 -10.58 -25.94
N ASN A 492 -31.30 -9.51 -26.54
CA ASN A 492 -30.48 -9.57 -27.75
C ASN A 492 -29.07 -9.07 -27.42
N LEU A 493 -28.08 -9.92 -27.65
CA LEU A 493 -26.70 -9.63 -27.34
C LEU A 493 -25.82 -9.75 -28.58
N VAL A 494 -24.66 -9.08 -28.55
CA VAL A 494 -23.64 -9.16 -29.59
C VAL A 494 -22.41 -9.86 -29.02
N ILE A 495 -21.81 -10.76 -29.80
CA ILE A 495 -20.58 -11.47 -29.40
C ILE A 495 -19.50 -10.49 -28.93
N GLY A 496 -18.79 -10.89 -27.86
CA GLY A 496 -17.65 -10.15 -27.32
C GLY A 496 -18.03 -9.04 -26.32
N SER A 497 -19.28 -9.00 -25.85
CA SER A 497 -19.70 -8.14 -24.75
C SER A 497 -19.94 -8.95 -23.47
N ASP A 498 -19.61 -8.38 -22.31
CA ASP A 498 -20.09 -8.87 -21.01
C ASP A 498 -21.40 -8.14 -20.69
N PHE A 499 -22.30 -8.78 -19.95
CA PHE A 499 -23.51 -8.11 -19.46
C PHE A 499 -23.82 -8.50 -18.01
N GLU A 500 -24.74 -7.76 -17.38
CA GLU A 500 -25.22 -8.05 -16.04
C GLU A 500 -26.69 -8.47 -16.08
N VAL A 501 -27.05 -9.46 -15.26
CA VAL A 501 -28.45 -9.82 -14.98
C VAL A 501 -28.82 -9.38 -13.59
N SER A 502 -29.90 -8.61 -13.47
CA SER A 502 -30.43 -8.22 -12.17
C SER A 502 -31.32 -9.33 -11.63
N ILE A 503 -31.01 -9.82 -10.44
CA ILE A 503 -31.80 -10.83 -9.74
C ILE A 503 -32.22 -10.33 -8.36
N GLU A 504 -33.25 -10.97 -7.81
CA GLU A 504 -33.65 -10.91 -6.42
C GLU A 504 -33.49 -12.31 -5.82
N LEU A 505 -32.77 -12.38 -4.71
CA LEU A 505 -32.60 -13.60 -3.93
C LEU A 505 -33.34 -13.42 -2.60
N ILE A 506 -34.23 -14.36 -2.30
CA ILE A 506 -35.08 -14.35 -1.11
C ILE A 506 -34.68 -15.53 -0.24
N ASN A 507 -34.40 -15.26 1.03
CA ASN A 507 -33.97 -16.24 2.02
C ASN A 507 -35.01 -16.37 3.12
N HIS A 508 -35.73 -17.50 3.14
CA HIS A 508 -36.66 -17.86 4.21
C HIS A 508 -36.04 -18.81 5.25
N SER A 509 -34.72 -19.01 5.20
CA SER A 509 -33.99 -19.84 6.16
C SER A 509 -33.47 -19.01 7.34
N GLN A 510 -32.90 -19.72 8.32
CA GLN A 510 -32.22 -19.12 9.48
C GLN A 510 -30.72 -18.87 9.23
N PHE A 511 -30.21 -19.20 8.04
CA PHE A 511 -28.80 -19.09 7.70
C PHE A 511 -28.50 -17.78 6.98
N ILE A 512 -27.31 -17.24 7.21
CA ILE A 512 -26.74 -16.14 6.41
C ILE A 512 -26.07 -16.76 5.18
N PHE A 513 -26.21 -16.11 4.03
CA PHE A 513 -25.47 -16.46 2.82
C PHE A 513 -24.45 -15.38 2.52
N ASN A 514 -23.19 -15.78 2.41
CA ASN A 514 -22.09 -14.90 2.08
C ASN A 514 -21.07 -15.65 1.21
N SER A 515 -20.14 -14.89 0.64
CA SER A 515 -19.10 -15.42 -0.23
C SER A 515 -17.73 -15.48 0.46
N PHE A 516 -17.68 -15.67 1.78
CA PHE A 516 -16.43 -15.84 2.49
C PHE A 516 -16.04 -17.33 2.60
N LEU A 517 -14.73 -17.59 2.67
CA LEU A 517 -14.18 -18.94 2.90
C LEU A 517 -14.70 -19.56 4.22
N PRO A 518 -14.63 -20.90 4.37
CA PRO A 518 -14.06 -21.88 3.43
C PRO A 518 -14.98 -22.36 2.30
N ASN A 519 -16.30 -22.24 2.45
CA ASN A 519 -17.28 -22.74 1.48
C ASN A 519 -18.19 -21.62 0.99
N PRO A 520 -17.66 -20.60 0.29
CA PRO A 520 -18.42 -19.44 -0.11
C PRO A 520 -19.60 -19.84 -1.00
N VAL A 521 -20.72 -19.12 -0.84
CA VAL A 521 -21.85 -19.22 -1.77
C VAL A 521 -21.72 -18.09 -2.79
N HIS A 522 -21.80 -18.44 -4.07
CA HIS A 522 -21.77 -17.50 -5.19
C HIS A 522 -23.03 -17.63 -6.04
N LEU A 523 -23.42 -16.53 -6.66
CA LEU A 523 -24.31 -16.55 -7.81
C LEU A 523 -23.48 -16.95 -9.04
N SER A 524 -24.01 -17.86 -9.84
CA SER A 524 -23.34 -18.38 -11.04
C SER A 524 -24.38 -18.81 -12.07
N TYR A 525 -23.92 -19.36 -13.18
CA TYR A 525 -24.78 -19.74 -14.29
C TYR A 525 -24.19 -20.87 -15.14
N HIS A 526 -25.07 -21.47 -15.94
CA HIS A 526 -24.72 -22.39 -17.01
C HIS A 526 -25.25 -21.84 -18.34
N TRP A 527 -24.48 -21.96 -19.42
CA TRP A 527 -25.01 -21.80 -20.76
C TRP A 527 -25.43 -23.16 -21.28
N MET A 528 -26.66 -23.27 -21.72
CA MET A 528 -27.23 -24.48 -22.29
C MET A 528 -27.65 -24.26 -23.73
N ASN A 529 -27.80 -25.35 -24.48
CA ASN A 529 -28.48 -25.30 -25.76
C ASN A 529 -29.93 -24.82 -25.60
N GLU A 530 -30.55 -24.33 -26.67
CA GLU A 530 -31.93 -23.81 -26.66
C GLU A 530 -32.96 -24.77 -26.02
N PRO A 531 -32.92 -26.10 -26.24
CA PRO A 531 -33.82 -27.04 -25.55
C PRO A 531 -33.55 -27.21 -24.04
N GLY A 532 -32.45 -26.68 -23.50
CA GLY A 532 -32.05 -26.84 -22.10
C GLY A 532 -31.63 -28.27 -21.74
N THR A 533 -31.24 -29.09 -22.72
CA THR A 533 -30.89 -30.50 -22.53
C THR A 533 -29.40 -30.72 -22.28
N ASN A 534 -28.53 -29.90 -22.86
CA ASN A 534 -27.08 -30.03 -22.77
C ASN A 534 -26.43 -28.71 -22.38
N ASN A 535 -25.41 -28.77 -21.51
CA ASN A 535 -24.56 -27.63 -21.19
C ASN A 535 -23.58 -27.36 -22.33
N ILE A 536 -23.56 -26.11 -22.80
CA ILE A 536 -22.51 -25.55 -23.66
C ILE A 536 -21.35 -25.07 -22.79
N ILE A 537 -21.67 -24.34 -21.71
CA ILE A 537 -20.71 -23.95 -20.67
C ILE A 537 -21.32 -24.35 -19.33
N PHE A 538 -20.69 -25.33 -18.67
CA PHE A 538 -21.12 -25.76 -17.35
C PHE A 538 -20.57 -24.88 -16.23
N ASP A 539 -19.41 -24.24 -16.36
CA ASP A 539 -18.82 -23.49 -15.25
C ASP A 539 -18.83 -21.98 -15.55
N GLY A 540 -19.87 -21.28 -15.11
CA GLY A 540 -20.00 -19.83 -15.26
C GLY A 540 -19.14 -19.03 -14.29
N GLU A 541 -18.97 -17.73 -14.53
CA GLU A 541 -18.23 -16.85 -13.63
C GLU A 541 -18.91 -16.69 -12.27
N ARG A 542 -18.13 -16.53 -11.21
CA ARG A 542 -18.65 -16.35 -9.84
C ARG A 542 -18.97 -14.88 -9.58
N THR A 543 -20.20 -14.62 -9.15
CA THR A 543 -20.58 -13.34 -8.57
C THR A 543 -20.76 -13.51 -7.05
N ALA A 544 -20.03 -12.71 -6.27
CA ALA A 544 -20.14 -12.72 -4.82
C ALA A 544 -21.50 -12.18 -4.33
N ILE A 545 -22.05 -12.80 -3.29
CA ILE A 545 -23.23 -12.32 -2.55
C ILE A 545 -22.78 -11.19 -1.64
N PHE A 546 -22.91 -9.96 -2.11
CA PHE A 546 -22.62 -8.76 -1.33
C PHE A 546 -23.71 -7.68 -1.52
N PRO A 547 -24.25 -7.09 -0.43
CA PRO A 547 -23.98 -7.45 0.97
C PRO A 547 -24.49 -8.87 1.29
N PRO A 548 -24.01 -9.53 2.37
CA PRO A 548 -24.50 -10.84 2.77
C PRO A 548 -26.03 -10.91 2.88
N LEU A 549 -26.63 -12.00 2.42
CA LEU A 549 -28.07 -12.21 2.53
C LEU A 549 -28.40 -12.71 3.93
N ASN A 550 -29.00 -11.84 4.74
CA ASN A 550 -29.43 -12.15 6.10
C ASN A 550 -30.55 -13.20 6.15
N PRO A 551 -30.79 -13.85 7.31
CA PRO A 551 -31.94 -14.70 7.54
C PRO A 551 -33.25 -13.93 7.38
N ILE A 552 -34.26 -14.58 6.81
CA ILE A 552 -35.61 -14.01 6.63
C ILE A 552 -35.54 -12.62 5.94
N ALA A 553 -34.80 -12.55 4.84
CA ALA A 553 -34.57 -11.31 4.12
C ALA A 553 -34.57 -11.56 2.60
N GLN A 554 -34.65 -10.47 1.85
CA GLN A 554 -34.46 -10.48 0.41
C GLN A 554 -33.51 -9.37 0.01
N ASN A 555 -32.78 -9.57 -1.08
CA ASN A 555 -31.90 -8.55 -1.62
C ASN A 555 -31.72 -8.71 -3.13
N SER A 556 -31.34 -7.61 -3.79
CA SER A 556 -31.07 -7.60 -5.22
C SER A 556 -29.57 -7.66 -5.50
N TYR A 557 -29.19 -8.46 -6.48
CA TYR A 557 -27.81 -8.65 -6.92
C TYR A 557 -27.72 -8.51 -8.44
N LYS A 558 -26.57 -8.04 -8.91
CA LYS A 558 -26.24 -8.02 -10.35
C LYS A 558 -25.21 -9.11 -10.63
N VAL A 559 -25.61 -10.11 -11.41
CA VAL A 559 -24.76 -11.25 -11.78
C VAL A 559 -24.03 -10.90 -13.06
N LYS A 560 -22.70 -10.94 -13.03
CA LYS A 560 -21.88 -10.70 -14.22
C LYS A 560 -21.86 -11.96 -15.09
N ILE A 561 -22.22 -11.83 -16.36
CA ILE A 561 -22.32 -12.93 -17.32
C ILE A 561 -21.33 -12.70 -18.46
N LYS A 562 -20.50 -13.71 -18.72
CA LYS A 562 -19.70 -13.84 -19.94
C LYS A 562 -20.46 -14.61 -21.00
N ILE A 563 -20.49 -14.07 -22.21
CA ILE A 563 -21.20 -14.61 -23.37
C ILE A 563 -20.34 -15.70 -24.06
N PRO A 564 -20.96 -16.77 -24.60
CA PRO A 564 -20.32 -17.72 -25.52
C PRO A 564 -19.70 -17.05 -26.75
N GLN A 565 -18.73 -17.73 -27.38
CA GLN A 565 -18.03 -17.21 -28.56
C GLN A 565 -18.76 -17.46 -29.88
N GLU A 566 -19.86 -18.21 -29.85
CA GLU A 566 -20.65 -18.56 -31.03
C GLU A 566 -22.01 -17.84 -30.99
N ASN A 567 -22.51 -17.46 -32.16
CA ASN A 567 -23.86 -16.90 -32.30
C ASN A 567 -24.89 -18.03 -32.28
N GLY A 568 -26.09 -17.71 -31.80
CA GLY A 568 -27.18 -18.68 -31.72
C GLY A 568 -28.17 -18.36 -30.62
N ASN A 569 -29.14 -19.27 -30.47
CA ASN A 569 -30.09 -19.25 -29.37
C ASN A 569 -29.59 -20.16 -28.26
N TYR A 570 -29.56 -19.62 -27.04
CA TYR A 570 -29.10 -20.32 -25.86
C TYR A 570 -30.10 -20.16 -24.73
N LEU A 571 -30.01 -21.07 -23.77
CA LEU A 571 -30.70 -20.94 -22.50
C LEU A 571 -29.65 -20.63 -21.42
N LEU A 572 -29.74 -19.45 -20.81
CA LEU A 572 -28.92 -19.08 -19.67
C LEU A 572 -29.63 -19.56 -18.40
N ARG A 573 -29.06 -20.56 -17.73
CA ARG A 573 -29.54 -21.06 -16.45
C ARG A 573 -28.81 -20.35 -15.32
N LEU A 574 -29.51 -19.51 -14.57
CA LEU A 574 -28.98 -18.88 -13.36
C LEU A 574 -29.24 -19.75 -12.14
N THR A 575 -28.22 -19.89 -11.29
CA THR A 575 -28.29 -20.66 -10.05
C THR A 575 -27.25 -20.17 -9.04
N LEU A 576 -27.08 -20.90 -7.94
CA LEU A 576 -26.05 -20.70 -6.94
C LEU A 576 -25.10 -21.89 -6.94
N VAL A 577 -23.87 -21.64 -6.50
CA VAL A 577 -22.89 -22.67 -6.18
C VAL A 577 -22.35 -22.40 -4.79
N GLN A 578 -22.27 -23.44 -3.97
CA GLN A 578 -21.46 -23.42 -2.76
C GLN A 578 -20.16 -24.15 -3.03
N GLU A 579 -19.06 -23.41 -3.01
CA GLU A 579 -17.74 -23.94 -3.36
C GLU A 579 -17.33 -25.09 -2.44
N ASN A 580 -16.75 -26.13 -3.06
CA ASN A 580 -16.39 -27.40 -2.43
C ASN A 580 -17.56 -28.15 -1.77
N VAL A 581 -18.81 -27.82 -2.11
CA VAL A 581 -20.00 -28.48 -1.56
C VAL A 581 -20.94 -28.95 -2.67
N ARG A 582 -21.57 -28.02 -3.42
CA ARG A 582 -22.64 -28.36 -4.39
C ARG A 582 -23.01 -27.21 -5.30
N TRP A 583 -23.58 -27.53 -6.45
CA TRP A 583 -24.45 -26.63 -7.23
C TRP A 583 -25.89 -26.72 -6.72
N PHE A 584 -26.63 -25.63 -6.80
CA PHE A 584 -28.01 -25.55 -6.28
C PHE A 584 -29.04 -25.98 -7.31
N ASP A 585 -28.70 -26.07 -8.59
CA ASP A 585 -29.59 -26.51 -9.66
C ASP A 585 -29.69 -28.03 -9.82
N GLN A 586 -28.94 -28.77 -9.00
CA GLN A 586 -28.94 -30.24 -8.96
C GLN A 586 -29.95 -30.79 -7.95
N GLU A 587 -30.42 -32.02 -8.19
CA GLU A 587 -31.26 -32.76 -7.24
C GLU A 587 -30.51 -32.97 -5.89
N PRO A 588 -31.19 -32.87 -4.74
CA PRO A 588 -32.64 -32.67 -4.55
C PRO A 588 -33.10 -31.20 -4.50
N ILE A 589 -32.22 -30.24 -4.80
CA ILE A 589 -32.49 -28.80 -4.57
C ILE A 589 -33.20 -28.17 -5.76
N ASN A 590 -32.63 -28.35 -6.96
CA ASN A 590 -33.17 -27.88 -8.24
C ASN A 590 -33.54 -26.36 -8.27
N LEU A 591 -32.80 -25.51 -7.55
CA LEU A 591 -32.98 -24.06 -7.53
C LEU A 591 -32.29 -23.43 -8.74
N LYS A 592 -33.08 -23.02 -9.72
CA LYS A 592 -32.60 -22.38 -10.94
C LYS A 592 -33.65 -21.51 -11.61
N GLN A 593 -33.19 -20.62 -12.47
CA GLN A 593 -34.06 -19.90 -13.39
C GLN A 593 -33.43 -19.84 -14.78
N ASP A 594 -34.19 -20.27 -15.77
CA ASP A 594 -33.75 -20.36 -17.15
C ASP A 594 -34.26 -19.15 -17.94
N ILE A 595 -33.37 -18.52 -18.70
CA ILE A 595 -33.63 -17.33 -19.51
C ILE A 595 -33.24 -17.62 -20.97
N PRO A 596 -34.14 -17.46 -21.95
CA PRO A 596 -33.78 -17.53 -23.35
C PRO A 596 -32.99 -16.29 -23.78
N ILE A 597 -31.87 -16.49 -24.45
CA ILE A 597 -30.97 -15.43 -24.93
C ILE A 597 -30.59 -15.71 -26.38
N THR A 598 -30.67 -14.68 -27.22
CA THR A 598 -30.19 -14.72 -28.60
C THR A 598 -28.89 -13.91 -28.71
N ILE A 599 -27.83 -14.56 -29.20
CA ILE A 599 -26.52 -13.97 -29.43
C ILE A 599 -26.33 -13.80 -30.93
N ASN A 600 -26.12 -12.56 -31.35
CA ASN A 600 -25.93 -12.19 -32.74
C ASN A 600 -24.46 -11.92 -33.05
N LEU A 601 -24.09 -12.12 -34.31
CA LEU A 601 -22.81 -11.63 -34.84
C LEU A 601 -22.77 -10.11 -34.74
N LYS A 602 -21.57 -9.55 -34.55
CA LYS A 602 -21.36 -8.12 -34.64
C LYS A 602 -21.68 -7.70 -36.07
N ALA A 603 -22.64 -6.78 -36.24
CA ALA A 603 -22.90 -6.19 -37.55
C ALA A 603 -21.64 -5.43 -37.99
N ASP A 604 -21.18 -5.70 -39.21
CA ASP A 604 -20.03 -5.02 -39.84
C ASP A 604 -20.29 -3.53 -40.08
#